data_AF-Q6S959-F1
#
_entry.id   AF-Q6S959-F1
#
_cell.length_a   1.000
_cell.length_b   1.000
_cell.length_c   1.000
_cell.angle_alpha   90.00
_cell.angle_beta   90.00
_cell.angle_gamma   90.00
#
_symmetry.space_group_name_H-M   'P 1'
#
loop_
_entity.id
_entity.type
_entity.pdbx_description
1 polymer ?
#
loop_
_entity_poly.entity_id
_entity_poly.type
_entity_poly.pdbx_seq_one_letter_code
_entity_poly.pdbx_strand_id
1 'polypeptide(L)'
;VDDMLHDSIKWRKELDNCLKNENKQCIRKCNGKCDCFQRWVDQKKEEWKNIKIHFGKQEDMKEEIKGMDPGIILEGVLNIEDLFQNIKDTYGDVKEIDHIKKLLKEEEAVAVLLGGGENNTTIDKLLQ
;
A
#
# COMPACT_ATOMS: atom_id res chain seq x y z
N VAL A 1 7.68 6.39 0.70
CA VAL A 1 7.04 5.16 0.17
C VAL A 1 7.64 3.93 0.84
N ASP A 2 8.96 3.81 0.87
CA ASP A 2 9.69 2.75 1.59
C ASP A 2 9.22 2.57 3.05
N ASP A 3 9.20 3.66 3.84
CA ASP A 3 8.71 3.63 5.23
C ASP A 3 7.30 3.04 5.39
N MET A 4 6.38 3.34 4.46
CA MET A 4 5.01 2.85 4.51
C MET A 4 4.97 1.32 4.33
N LEU A 5 5.80 0.78 3.43
CA LEU A 5 5.86 -0.65 3.17
C LEU A 5 6.50 -1.39 4.34
N HIS A 6 7.56 -0.80 4.90
CA HIS A 6 8.20 -1.32 6.11
C HIS A 6 7.21 -1.39 7.29
N ASP A 7 6.49 -0.29 7.54
CA ASP A 7 5.46 -0.23 8.59
C ASP A 7 4.35 -1.26 8.34
N SER A 8 3.95 -1.46 7.07
CA SER A 8 2.94 -2.46 6.70
C SER A 8 3.40 -3.88 7.06
N ILE A 9 4.67 -4.22 6.80
CA ILE A 9 5.28 -5.50 7.18
C ILE A 9 5.32 -5.66 8.70
N LYS A 10 5.69 -4.59 9.42
CA LYS A 10 5.74 -4.58 10.88
C LYS A 10 4.34 -4.78 11.49
N TRP A 11 3.35 -4.05 11.01
CA TRP A 11 1.96 -4.19 11.45
C TRP A 11 1.43 -5.60 11.24
N ARG A 12 1.72 -6.22 10.08
CA ARG A 12 1.37 -7.62 9.85
C ARG A 12 1.96 -8.53 10.92
N LYS A 13 3.26 -8.41 11.24
CA LYS A 13 3.89 -9.21 12.30
C LYS A 13 3.28 -8.97 13.68
N GLU A 14 2.94 -7.71 13.99
CA GLU A 14 2.35 -7.36 15.28
C GLU A 14 0.92 -7.86 15.45
N LEU A 15 0.13 -7.84 14.38
CA LEU A 15 -1.28 -8.25 14.35
C LEU A 15 -1.45 -9.76 14.08
N ASP A 16 -0.50 -10.42 13.44
CA ASP A 16 -0.53 -11.88 13.22
C ASP A 16 -0.63 -12.64 14.55
N ASN A 17 0.06 -12.15 15.59
CA ASN A 17 -0.07 -12.67 16.96
C ASN A 17 -1.46 -12.48 17.57
N CYS A 18 -2.22 -11.48 17.11
CA CYS A 18 -3.60 -11.24 17.51
C CYS A 18 -4.59 -12.12 16.74
N LEU A 19 -4.28 -12.45 15.48
CA LEU A 19 -5.14 -13.25 14.59
C LEU A 19 -4.97 -14.76 14.76
N LYS A 20 -3.77 -15.24 15.13
CA LYS A 20 -3.47 -16.68 15.31
C LYS A 20 -4.07 -17.32 16.56
N ASN A 21 -4.57 -16.53 17.50
CA ASN A 21 -5.18 -17.10 18.71
C ASN A 21 -6.60 -17.61 18.38
N GLU A 22 -6.72 -18.92 18.17
CA GLU A 22 -8.00 -19.64 18.00
C GLU A 22 -8.96 -19.43 19.18
N ASN A 23 -8.43 -19.01 20.34
CA ASN A 23 -9.23 -18.52 21.45
C ASN A 23 -9.71 -17.10 21.15
N LYS A 24 -11.00 -16.97 20.81
CA LYS A 24 -11.80 -15.73 20.71
C LYS A 24 -11.85 -14.90 22.01
N GLN A 25 -10.94 -15.12 22.97
CA GLN A 25 -10.78 -14.23 24.10
C GLN A 25 -10.28 -12.89 23.57
N CYS A 26 -11.11 -11.87 23.75
CA CYS A 26 -10.80 -10.49 23.43
C CYS A 26 -9.54 -10.05 24.20
N ILE A 27 -8.37 -10.14 23.58
CA ILE A 27 -7.13 -9.64 24.15
C ILE A 27 -7.22 -8.11 24.09
N ARG A 28 -7.47 -7.45 25.23
CA ARG A 28 -7.56 -5.98 25.30
C ARG A 28 -6.37 -5.26 24.63
N LYS A 29 -5.17 -5.84 24.68
CA LYS A 29 -3.98 -5.34 23.97
C LYS A 29 -4.11 -5.43 22.45
N CYS A 30 -4.78 -6.46 21.92
CA CYS A 30 -5.06 -6.58 20.50
C CYS A 30 -6.10 -5.56 20.03
N ASN A 31 -7.16 -5.28 20.81
CA ASN A 31 -8.09 -4.19 20.47
C ASN A 31 -7.35 -2.85 20.35
N GLY A 32 -6.50 -2.52 21.33
CA GLY A 32 -5.71 -1.28 21.26
C GLY A 32 -4.74 -1.25 20.06
N LYS A 33 -4.13 -2.38 19.70
CA LYS A 33 -3.29 -2.48 18.50
C LYS A 33 -4.08 -2.33 17.21
N CYS A 34 -5.26 -2.93 17.10
CA CYS A 34 -6.16 -2.77 15.96
C CYS A 34 -6.62 -1.32 15.80
N ASP A 35 -7.01 -0.66 16.90
CA ASP A 35 -7.41 0.75 16.88
C ASP A 35 -6.24 1.66 16.45
N CYS A 36 -5.02 1.37 16.93
CA CYS A 36 -3.82 2.09 16.50
C CYS A 36 -3.50 1.84 15.02
N PHE A 37 -3.65 0.60 14.54
CA PHE A 37 -3.44 0.27 13.14
C PHE A 37 -4.45 0.99 12.25
N GLN A 38 -5.74 1.01 12.62
CA GLN A 38 -6.77 1.74 11.88
C GLN A 38 -6.42 3.23 11.77
N ARG A 39 -6.04 3.86 12.89
CA ARG A 39 -5.61 5.28 12.89
C ARG A 39 -4.39 5.51 12.01
N TRP A 40 -3.43 4.59 12.02
CA TRP A 40 -2.27 4.66 11.15
C TRP A 40 -2.67 4.56 9.67
N VAL A 41 -3.57 3.64 9.30
CA VAL A 41 -4.10 3.53 7.92
C VAL A 41 -4.81 4.83 7.51
N ASP A 42 -5.67 5.39 8.36
CA ASP A 42 -6.39 6.63 8.09
C ASP A 42 -5.44 7.81 7.89
N GLN A 43 -4.40 7.91 8.73
CA GLN A 43 -3.35 8.91 8.57
C GLN A 43 -2.61 8.74 7.24
N LYS A 44 -2.25 7.50 6.86
CA LYS A 44 -1.54 7.22 5.60
C LYS A 44 -2.40 7.50 4.38
N LYS A 45 -3.72 7.31 4.44
CA LYS A 45 -4.66 7.74 3.39
C LYS A 45 -4.63 9.24 3.15
N GLU A 46 -4.63 10.04 4.22
CA GLU A 46 -4.54 11.50 4.11
C GLU A 46 -3.17 11.97 3.60
N GLU A 47 -2.08 11.39 4.11
CA GLU A 47 -0.73 11.65 3.59
C GLU A 47 -0.63 11.31 2.09
N TRP A 48 -1.15 10.15 1.69
CA TRP A 48 -1.12 9.70 0.30
C TRP A 48 -1.94 10.59 -0.63
N LYS A 49 -3.13 11.01 -0.20
CA LYS A 49 -3.97 11.96 -0.94
C LYS A 49 -3.23 13.28 -1.20
N ASN A 50 -2.51 13.80 -0.22
CA ASN A 50 -1.73 15.02 -0.38
C ASN A 50 -0.56 14.84 -1.35
N ILE A 51 0.09 13.66 -1.34
CA ILE A 51 1.14 13.31 -2.31
C ILE A 51 0.57 13.30 -3.74
N LYS A 52 -0.58 12.65 -3.97
CA LYS A 52 -1.24 12.63 -5.28
C LYS A 52 -1.59 14.04 -5.78
N ILE A 53 -2.12 14.89 -4.90
CA ILE A 53 -2.41 16.30 -5.22
C ILE A 53 -1.14 17.06 -5.59
N HIS A 54 -0.05 16.86 -4.84
CA HIS A 54 1.22 17.52 -5.13
C HIS A 54 1.82 17.03 -6.46
N PHE A 55 1.82 15.72 -6.69
CA PHE A 55 2.32 15.12 -7.93
C PHE A 55 1.58 15.64 -9.16
N GLY A 56 0.25 15.82 -9.06
CA GLY A 56 -0.58 16.38 -10.13
C GLY A 56 -0.39 17.89 -10.39
N LYS A 57 0.45 18.59 -9.63
CA LYS A 57 0.79 20.02 -9.87
C LYS A 57 2.06 20.21 -10.70
N GLN A 58 2.71 19.13 -11.13
CA GLN A 58 3.89 19.18 -11.99
C GLN A 58 3.46 19.56 -13.42
N GLU A 59 3.55 20.85 -13.75
CA GLU A 59 3.06 21.40 -15.03
C GLU A 59 3.94 21.00 -16.22
N ASP A 60 5.25 20.84 -16.01
CA ASP A 60 6.20 20.30 -16.98
C ASP A 60 5.79 18.89 -17.45
N MET A 61 5.39 18.02 -16.52
CA MET A 61 4.87 16.69 -16.86
C MET A 61 3.56 16.76 -17.64
N LYS A 62 2.67 17.70 -17.32
CA LYS A 62 1.38 17.86 -18.04
C LYS A 62 1.58 18.26 -19.49
N GLU A 63 2.58 19.08 -19.78
CA GLU A 63 2.94 19.44 -21.15
C GLU A 63 3.43 18.20 -21.93
N GLU A 64 4.28 17.38 -21.31
CA GLU A 64 4.80 16.15 -21.92
C GLU A 64 3.70 15.11 -22.22
N ILE A 65 2.75 14.93 -21.29
CA ILE A 65 1.62 13.99 -21.48
C ILE A 65 0.41 14.62 -22.18
N LYS A 66 0.55 15.81 -22.75
CA LYS A 66 -0.51 16.52 -23.50
C LYS A 66 -1.81 16.67 -22.71
N GLY A 67 -1.69 16.94 -21.40
CA GLY A 67 -2.83 17.14 -20.50
C GLY A 67 -3.57 15.86 -20.07
N MET A 68 -3.01 14.66 -20.30
CA MET A 68 -3.50 13.44 -19.66
C MET A 68 -3.36 13.51 -18.13
N ASP A 69 -4.05 12.61 -17.41
CA ASP A 69 -3.94 12.50 -15.95
C ASP A 69 -2.51 12.09 -15.55
N PRO A 70 -1.76 12.91 -14.79
CA PRO A 70 -0.45 12.54 -14.25
C PRO A 70 -0.48 11.27 -13.39
N GLY A 71 -1.66 10.84 -12.92
CA GLY A 71 -1.87 9.58 -12.23
C GLY A 71 -1.34 8.36 -12.99
N ILE A 72 -1.34 8.37 -14.33
CA ILE A 72 -0.78 7.28 -15.15
C ILE A 72 0.74 7.17 -14.95
N ILE A 73 1.44 8.31 -14.87
CA ILE A 73 2.88 8.31 -14.60
C ILE A 73 3.13 7.86 -13.17
N LEU A 74 2.34 8.35 -12.21
CA LEU A 74 2.47 7.95 -10.82
C LEU A 74 2.30 6.43 -10.65
N GLU A 75 1.35 5.83 -11.35
CA GLU A 75 1.18 4.37 -11.39
C GLU A 75 2.40 3.66 -11.97
N GLY A 76 2.94 4.15 -13.09
CA GLY A 76 4.16 3.60 -13.70
C GLY A 76 5.38 3.68 -12.79
N VAL A 77 5.57 4.81 -12.08
CA VAL A 77 6.66 5.00 -11.11
C VAL A 77 6.52 4.09 -9.89
N LEU A 78 5.29 3.78 -9.49
CA LEU A 78 4.98 2.91 -8.36
C LEU A 78 4.77 1.45 -8.78
N ASN A 79 5.42 1.03 -9.86
CA ASN A 79 5.39 -0.35 -10.31
C ASN A 79 5.76 -1.28 -9.15
N ILE A 80 4.91 -2.29 -8.94
CA ILE A 80 5.04 -3.24 -7.84
C ILE A 80 6.38 -4.00 -7.86
N GLU A 81 6.99 -4.23 -9.01
CA GLU A 81 8.26 -4.95 -9.08
C GLU A 81 9.42 -4.10 -8.59
N ASP A 82 9.50 -2.86 -9.05
CA ASP A 82 10.54 -1.89 -8.65
C ASP A 82 10.42 -1.55 -7.16
N LEU A 83 9.20 -1.32 -6.70
CA LEU A 83 8.90 -1.05 -5.30
C LEU A 83 9.42 -2.16 -4.39
N PHE A 84 9.13 -3.42 -4.75
CA PHE A 84 9.52 -4.57 -3.95
C PHE A 84 11.01 -4.88 -4.06
N GLN A 85 11.64 -4.60 -5.20
CA GLN A 85 13.08 -4.71 -5.35
C GLN A 85 13.81 -3.72 -4.43
N ASN A 86 13.36 -2.47 -4.38
CA ASN A 86 13.94 -1.45 -3.48
C ASN A 86 13.85 -1.86 -2.00
N ILE A 87 12.73 -2.47 -1.58
CA ILE A 87 12.60 -2.99 -0.21
C ILE A 87 13.55 -4.15 0.03
N LYS A 88 13.66 -5.10 -0.92
CA LYS A 88 14.58 -6.25 -0.81
C LYS A 88 16.04 -5.80 -0.71
N ASP A 89 16.43 -4.81 -1.50
CA ASP A 89 17.78 -4.27 -1.50
C ASP A 89 18.11 -3.56 -0.17
N THR A 90 17.11 -2.94 0.46
CA THR A 90 17.27 -2.18 1.71
C THR A 90 17.19 -3.08 2.96
N TYR A 91 16.28 -4.05 2.98
CA TYR A 91 15.93 -4.82 4.18
C TYR A 91 16.21 -6.32 4.07
N GLY A 92 16.64 -6.81 2.90
CA GLY A 92 16.88 -8.22 2.61
C GLY A 92 15.62 -9.00 2.22
N ASP A 93 15.81 -10.28 1.86
CA ASP A 93 14.70 -11.18 1.54
C ASP A 93 13.94 -11.60 2.80
N VAL A 94 12.72 -11.09 2.93
CA VAL A 94 11.80 -11.42 4.03
C VAL A 94 10.53 -12.06 3.45
N LYS A 95 10.09 -13.19 4.02
CA LYS A 95 8.91 -13.95 3.54
C LYS A 95 7.63 -13.11 3.51
N GLU A 96 7.55 -12.10 4.37
CA GLU A 96 6.42 -11.18 4.42
C GLU A 96 6.30 -10.34 3.15
N ILE A 97 7.44 -9.98 2.51
CA ILE A 97 7.47 -9.24 1.25
C ILE A 97 6.80 -10.07 0.15
N ASP A 98 7.20 -11.33 -0.02
CA ASP A 98 6.61 -12.20 -1.05
C ASP A 98 5.10 -12.39 -0.83
N HIS A 99 4.66 -12.47 0.43
CA HIS A 99 3.24 -12.55 0.76
C HIS A 99 2.48 -11.26 0.40
N ILE A 100 3.01 -10.06 0.69
CA ILE A 100 2.38 -8.80 0.27
C ILE A 100 2.33 -8.72 -1.26
N LYS A 101 3.43 -9.05 -1.95
CA LYS A 101 3.48 -9.05 -3.42
C LYS A 101 2.40 -9.95 -4.01
N LYS A 102 2.19 -11.12 -3.42
CA LYS A 102 1.16 -12.07 -3.84
C LYS A 102 -0.25 -11.50 -3.65
N LEU A 103 -0.57 -10.96 -2.49
CA LEU A 103 -1.90 -10.36 -2.22
C LEU A 103 -2.23 -9.23 -3.19
N LEU A 104 -1.28 -8.33 -3.45
CA LEU A 104 -1.50 -7.21 -4.37
C LEU A 104 -1.73 -7.68 -5.81
N LYS A 105 -1.02 -8.74 -6.25
CA LYS A 105 -1.26 -9.37 -7.55
C LYS A 105 -2.64 -10.04 -7.63
N GLU A 106 -3.10 -10.65 -6.53
CA GLU A 106 -4.43 -11.25 -6.44
C GLU A 106 -5.54 -10.17 -6.49
N GLU A 107 -5.38 -9.06 -5.76
CA GLU A 107 -6.31 -7.92 -5.81
C GLU A 107 -6.38 -7.28 -7.19
N GLU A 108 -5.24 -7.15 -7.88
CA GLU A 108 -5.19 -6.65 -9.25
C GLU A 108 -5.94 -7.56 -10.22
N ALA A 109 -5.75 -8.88 -10.11
CA ALA A 109 -6.48 -9.85 -10.92
C ALA A 109 -8.00 -9.78 -10.68
N VAL A 110 -8.43 -9.58 -9.43
CA VAL A 110 -9.84 -9.38 -9.08
C VAL A 110 -10.39 -8.07 -9.66
N ALA A 111 -9.64 -6.97 -9.58
CA ALA A 111 -10.04 -5.68 -10.12
C ALA A 111 -10.24 -5.72 -11.65
N VAL A 112 -9.38 -6.45 -12.37
CA VAL A 112 -9.51 -6.68 -13.83
C VAL A 112 -10.78 -7.47 -14.16
N LEU A 113 -11.12 -8.50 -13.37
CA LEU A 113 -12.32 -9.32 -13.57
C LEU A 113 -13.62 -8.55 -13.31
N LEU A 114 -13.61 -7.58 -12.40
CA LEU A 114 -14.78 -6.78 -12.01
C LEU A 114 -14.95 -5.50 -12.85
N GLY A 115 -14.13 -5.31 -13.89
CA GLY A 115 -14.28 -4.18 -14.82
C GLY A 115 -13.64 -2.86 -14.37
N GLY A 116 -12.64 -2.89 -13.48
CA GLY A 116 -11.65 -1.82 -13.24
C GLY A 116 -12.19 -0.45 -12.80
N GLY A 117 -12.09 -0.15 -11.50
CA GLY A 117 -12.29 1.21 -10.96
C GLY A 117 -11.11 2.15 -11.23
N GLU A 118 -11.43 3.45 -11.30
CA GLU A 118 -10.51 4.58 -11.56
C GLU A 118 -9.31 4.63 -10.60
N ASN A 119 -8.10 4.73 -11.15
CA ASN A 119 -6.87 5.22 -10.50
C ASN A 119 -6.46 4.50 -9.18
N ASN A 120 -5.99 3.25 -9.28
CA ASN A 120 -5.59 2.45 -8.12
C ASN A 120 -4.09 2.15 -8.15
N THR A 121 -3.26 3.11 -7.75
CA THR A 121 -1.81 2.84 -7.60
C THR A 121 -1.57 1.67 -6.64
N THR A 122 -0.38 1.05 -6.68
CA THR A 122 0.01 0.01 -5.72
C THR A 122 -0.20 0.44 -4.26
N ILE A 123 -0.03 1.73 -3.98
CA ILE A 123 -0.23 2.32 -2.65
C ILE A 123 -1.71 2.44 -2.28
N ASP A 124 -2.58 2.77 -3.25
CA ASP A 124 -4.03 2.79 -3.03
C ASP A 124 -4.54 1.40 -2.64
N LYS A 125 -4.05 0.34 -3.31
CA LYS A 125 -4.38 -1.07 -2.99
C LYS A 125 -3.91 -1.45 -1.58
N LEU A 126 -2.69 -1.07 -1.21
CA LEU A 126 -2.15 -1.34 0.14
C LEU A 126 -2.93 -0.68 1.29
N LEU A 127 -3.65 0.41 1.01
CA LEU A 127 -4.42 1.15 2.01
C LEU A 127 -5.92 0.78 2.02
N GLN A 128 -6.40 -0.06 1.10
CA GLN A 128 -7.79 -0.53 1.11
C GLN A 128 -8.07 -1.42 2.32
#